data_AF-A0A183I9Q6-F1
#
_entry.id   AF-A0A183I9Q6-F1
#
_cell.length_a   1.000
_cell.length_b   1.000
_cell.length_c   1.000
_cell.angle_alpha   90.00
_cell.angle_beta   90.00
_cell.angle_gamma   90.00
#
_symmetry.space_group_name_H-M   'P 1'
#
loop_
_entity.id
_entity.type
_entity.pdbx_description
1 polymer ?
#
loop_
_entity_poly.entity_id
_entity_poly.type
_entity_poly.pdbx_seq_one_letter_code
_entity_poly.pdbx_strand_id
1 'polypeptide(L)'
;MIRDSEEGLLWSSVSPYQLLHVKRLNDALHWKYTQYAQFNEDDSMIMVSGVHFGQNNTTGEIAVFEIDLAAGLLFRSRAINKPYDVFGCWFDNQHLLCGELSWWMNEMASSSDIYICCADPDTVSPNTPVIMPLFR
;
A
#
# COMPACT_ATOMS: atom_id res chain seq x y z
N MET A 1 5.64 -13.20 5.37
CA MET A 1 5.43 -14.48 4.66
C MET A 1 4.17 -14.30 3.81
N ILE A 2 4.31 -14.21 2.50
CA ILE A 2 3.20 -14.27 1.53
C ILE A 2 3.58 -15.41 0.58
N ARG A 3 2.96 -16.58 0.78
CA ARG A 3 2.98 -17.68 -0.18
C ARG A 3 1.52 -17.95 -0.49
N ASP A 4 1.20 -17.91 -1.77
CA ASP A 4 -0.12 -17.84 -2.42
C ASP A 4 -0.66 -16.40 -2.57
N SER A 5 -0.66 -15.96 -3.83
CA SER A 5 -0.72 -14.57 -4.31
C SER A 5 -2.05 -13.83 -4.11
N GLU A 6 -2.99 -14.42 -3.35
CA GLU A 6 -4.36 -13.93 -3.22
C GLU A 6 -4.76 -13.60 -1.78
N GLU A 7 -4.09 -14.20 -0.79
CA GLU A 7 -4.46 -14.11 0.62
C GLU A 7 -3.33 -13.52 1.48
N GLY A 8 -3.65 -12.49 2.26
CA GLY A 8 -2.80 -11.97 3.33
C GLY A 8 -3.13 -12.66 4.65
N LEU A 9 -2.11 -13.19 5.34
CA LEU A 9 -2.23 -13.88 6.62
C LEU A 9 -1.58 -13.04 7.73
N LEU A 10 -2.35 -12.68 8.76
CA LEU A 10 -1.84 -12.04 9.98
C LEU A 10 -1.65 -13.08 11.08
N TRP A 11 -0.45 -13.16 11.63
CA TRP A 11 -0.08 -14.12 12.68
C TRP A 11 0.40 -13.40 13.94
N SER A 12 0.09 -13.97 15.11
CA SER A 12 0.69 -13.56 16.37
C SER A 12 2.17 -13.93 16.39
N SER A 13 3.01 -12.99 16.84
CA SER A 13 4.44 -13.20 17.09
C SER A 13 4.73 -13.76 18.49
N VAL A 14 3.71 -13.88 19.35
CA VAL A 14 3.84 -14.37 20.73
C VAL A 14 3.34 -15.82 20.80
N SER A 15 4.10 -16.66 21.52
CA SER A 15 3.74 -18.06 21.74
C SER A 15 2.51 -18.21 22.67
N PRO A 16 1.53 -19.06 22.35
CA PRO A 16 1.47 -19.90 21.16
C PRO A 16 1.18 -19.08 19.89
N TYR A 17 1.93 -19.33 18.82
CA TYR A 17 1.71 -18.66 17.53
C TYR A 17 0.34 -19.04 16.98
N GLN A 18 -0.48 -18.04 16.67
CA GLN A 18 -1.85 -18.21 16.22
C GLN A 18 -2.09 -17.37 14.97
N LEU A 19 -2.85 -17.93 14.03
CA LEU A 19 -3.39 -17.17 12.91
C LEU A 19 -4.49 -16.26 13.44
N LEU A 20 -4.28 -14.95 13.35
CA LEU A 20 -5.22 -13.94 13.83
C LEU A 20 -6.28 -13.66 12.76
N HIS A 21 -5.83 -13.33 11.54
CA HIS A 21 -6.72 -12.96 10.44
C HIS A 21 -6.25 -13.47 9.09
N VAL A 22 -7.22 -13.70 8.20
CA VAL A 22 -7.02 -13.99 6.77
C VAL A 22 -7.81 -12.98 5.98
N LYS A 23 -7.19 -12.32 5.00
CA LYS A 23 -7.87 -11.35 4.13
C LYS A 23 -7.48 -11.54 2.67
N ARG A 24 -8.49 -11.65 1.80
CA ARG A 24 -8.32 -11.61 0.35
C ARG A 24 -8.22 -10.16 -0.11
N LEU A 25 -7.00 -9.72 -0.40
CA LEU A 25 -6.73 -8.33 -0.76
C LEU A 25 -7.03 -8.06 -2.24
N ASN A 26 -6.85 -9.07 -3.10
CA ASN A 26 -7.05 -8.94 -4.54
C ASN A 26 -8.51 -8.65 -4.92
N ASP A 27 -9.48 -9.31 -4.28
CA ASP A 27 -10.90 -9.11 -4.57
C ASP A 27 -11.37 -7.69 -4.19
N ALA A 28 -10.86 -7.17 -3.08
CA ALA A 28 -11.26 -5.86 -2.54
C ALA A 28 -10.58 -4.68 -3.26
N LEU A 29 -9.33 -4.86 -3.71
CA LEU A 29 -8.53 -3.80 -4.31
C LEU A 29 -8.31 -3.96 -5.82
N HIS A 30 -8.83 -5.03 -6.41
CA HIS A 30 -8.65 -5.40 -7.83
C HIS A 30 -7.19 -5.60 -8.24
N TRP A 31 -6.34 -5.98 -7.29
CA TRP A 31 -4.94 -6.30 -7.55
C TRP A 31 -4.77 -7.68 -8.16
N LYS A 32 -3.74 -7.82 -8.99
CA LYS A 32 -3.32 -9.10 -9.55
C LYS A 32 -2.52 -9.93 -8.56
N TYR A 33 -1.66 -9.28 -7.79
CA TYR A 33 -0.92 -9.87 -6.69
C TYR A 33 -0.43 -8.77 -5.75
N THR A 34 -0.14 -9.18 -4.51
CA THR A 34 0.56 -8.38 -3.52
C THR A 34 2.07 -8.58 -3.67
N GLN A 35 2.84 -7.52 -3.48
CA GLN A 35 4.28 -7.52 -3.72
C GLN A 35 5.08 -7.29 -2.44
N TYR A 36 4.57 -6.41 -1.57
CA TYR A 36 5.26 -5.99 -0.36
C TYR A 36 4.26 -5.67 0.74
N ALA A 37 4.65 -5.85 2.00
CA ALA A 37 3.88 -5.43 3.15
C ALA A 37 4.80 -5.05 4.31
N GLN A 38 4.42 -4.03 5.06
CA GLN A 38 5.19 -3.49 6.18
C GLN A 38 4.27 -2.93 7.26
N PHE A 39 4.50 -3.32 8.52
CA PHE A 39 3.87 -2.67 9.67
C PHE A 39 4.49 -1.29 9.90
N ASN A 40 3.70 -0.37 10.47
CA ASN A 40 4.23 0.88 11.00
C ASN A 40 5.02 0.63 12.30
N GLU A 41 5.56 1.68 12.92
CA GLU A 41 6.49 1.55 14.06
C GLU A 41 5.83 0.93 15.31
N ASP A 42 4.53 1.19 15.52
CA ASP A 42 3.78 0.73 16.69
C ASP A 42 2.89 -0.50 16.43
N ASP A 43 3.03 -1.13 15.26
CA ASP A 43 2.25 -2.28 14.81
C ASP A 43 0.72 -2.07 14.78
N SER A 44 0.23 -0.82 14.81
CA SER A 44 -1.21 -0.52 14.73
C SER A 44 -1.75 -0.50 13.30
N MET A 45 -0.88 -0.31 12.31
CA MET A 45 -1.24 -0.30 10.89
C MET A 45 -0.29 -1.14 10.05
N ILE A 46 -0.81 -1.62 8.92
CA ILE A 46 -0.04 -2.31 7.89
C ILE A 46 -0.25 -1.64 6.53
N MET A 47 0.86 -1.33 5.89
CA MET A 47 0.91 -0.92 4.50
C MET A 47 1.12 -2.16 3.63
N VAL A 48 0.36 -2.30 2.55
CA VAL A 48 0.53 -3.35 1.55
C VAL A 48 0.69 -2.70 0.18
N SER A 49 1.68 -3.13 -0.59
CA SER A 49 1.84 -2.75 -1.99
C SER A 49 1.34 -3.86 -2.90
N GLY A 50 0.54 -3.49 -3.90
CA GLY A 50 -0.01 -4.41 -4.88
C GLY A 50 0.08 -3.86 -6.29
N VAL A 51 -0.20 -4.74 -7.25
CA VAL A 51 0.01 -4.49 -8.67
C VAL A 51 -1.31 -4.57 -9.44
N HIS A 52 -1.58 -3.54 -10.24
CA HIS A 52 -2.65 -3.52 -11.25
C HIS A 52 -2.05 -3.77 -12.63
N PHE A 53 -2.60 -4.75 -13.37
CA PHE A 53 -2.34 -4.87 -14.80
C PHE A 53 -3.43 -4.14 -15.58
N GLY A 54 -3.12 -2.94 -16.07
CA GLY A 54 -3.91 -2.29 -17.11
C GLY A 54 -3.61 -2.89 -18.49
N GLN A 55 -4.46 -2.61 -19.48
CA GLN A 55 -4.26 -3.08 -20.85
C GLN A 55 -2.93 -2.63 -21.46
N ASN A 56 -2.44 -1.44 -21.08
CA ASN A 56 -1.23 -0.82 -21.65
C ASN A 56 -0.17 -0.43 -20.61
N ASN A 57 -0.49 -0.45 -19.31
CA ASN A 57 0.42 -0.04 -18.23
C ASN A 57 0.22 -0.91 -17.00
N THR A 58 1.34 -1.30 -16.38
CA THR A 58 1.34 -1.92 -15.05
C THR A 58 1.58 -0.83 -14.01
N THR A 59 0.63 -0.63 -13.11
CA THR A 59 0.72 0.39 -12.06
C THR A 59 0.78 -0.26 -10.69
N GLY A 60 1.62 0.25 -9.82
CA GLY A 60 1.59 -0.12 -8.41
C GLY A 60 0.61 0.73 -7.65
N GLU A 61 0.19 0.20 -6.52
CA GLU A 61 -0.64 0.87 -5.54
C GLU A 61 -0.24 0.45 -4.15
N ILE A 62 -0.39 1.37 -3.21
CA ILE A 62 -0.25 1.14 -1.79
C ILE A 62 -1.64 1.21 -1.17
N ALA A 63 -1.98 0.26 -0.30
CA ALA A 63 -3.16 0.31 0.55
C ALA A 63 -2.74 0.23 2.02
N VAL A 64 -3.39 1.03 2.86
CA VAL A 64 -3.19 1.03 4.31
C VAL A 64 -4.38 0.38 4.98
N PHE A 65 -4.08 -0.48 5.94
CA PHE A 65 -5.05 -1.06 6.82
C PHE A 65 -4.67 -0.79 8.27
N GLU A 66 -5.65 -0.43 9.07
CA GLU A 66 -5.54 -0.49 10.53
C GLU A 66 -5.81 -1.92 10.99
N ILE A 67 -5.12 -2.33 12.04
CA ILE A 67 -5.27 -3.66 12.64
C ILE A 67 -6.18 -3.55 13.86
N ASP A 68 -7.39 -4.05 13.72
CA ASP A 68 -8.33 -4.24 14.82
C ASP A 68 -8.36 -5.73 15.19
N LEU A 69 -8.03 -6.09 16.43
CA LEU A 69 -7.98 -7.49 16.86
C LEU A 69 -9.36 -8.18 16.87
N ALA A 70 -10.45 -7.42 16.95
CA ALA A 70 -11.81 -7.92 16.92
C ALA A 70 -12.40 -7.91 15.50
N ALA A 71 -12.16 -6.85 14.74
CA ALA A 71 -12.75 -6.63 13.41
C ALA A 71 -11.83 -7.03 12.24
N GLY A 72 -10.56 -7.29 12.50
CA GLY A 72 -9.54 -7.61 11.50
C GLY A 72 -8.90 -6.38 10.87
N LEU A 73 -8.54 -6.49 9.58
CA LEU A 73 -7.89 -5.41 8.84
C LEU A 73 -8.93 -4.42 8.29
N LEU A 74 -8.95 -3.20 8.82
CA LEU A 74 -9.84 -2.11 8.40
C LEU A 74 -9.16 -1.25 7.35
N PHE A 75 -9.77 -1.07 6.18
CA PHE A 75 -9.18 -0.28 5.09
C PHE A 75 -9.23 1.22 5.42
N ARG A 76 -8.09 1.91 5.37
CA ARG A 76 -7.97 3.33 5.73
C ARG A 76 -7.70 4.24 4.56
N SER A 77 -6.70 3.91 3.75
CA SER A 77 -6.35 4.72 2.57
C SER A 77 -5.69 3.90 1.48
N ARG A 78 -5.60 4.48 0.28
CA ARG A 78 -4.82 3.94 -0.84
C ARG A 78 -4.12 5.07 -1.60
N ALA A 79 -2.91 4.82 -2.08
CA ALA A 79 -2.13 5.78 -2.85
C ALA A 79 -1.50 5.13 -4.09
N ILE A 80 -1.43 5.88 -5.19
CA ILE A 80 -0.78 5.42 -6.41
C ILE A 80 0.74 5.36 -6.19
N ASN A 81 1.37 4.30 -6.69
CA ASN A 81 2.81 4.14 -6.65
C ASN A 81 3.29 3.56 -7.97
N LYS A 82 3.79 4.39 -8.89
CA LYS A 82 4.02 3.96 -10.28
C LYS A 82 5.47 4.16 -10.72
N PRO A 83 6.04 3.21 -11.50
CA PRO A 83 5.54 1.87 -11.80
C PRO A 83 5.46 0.99 -10.54
N TYR A 84 4.90 -0.20 -10.69
CA TYR A 84 4.82 -1.20 -9.61
C TYR A 84 6.18 -1.65 -9.05
N ASP A 85 7.29 -1.31 -9.71
CA ASP A 85 8.65 -1.53 -9.22
C ASP A 85 9.09 -0.48 -8.18
N VAL A 86 8.33 0.61 -8.04
CA VAL A 86 8.50 1.57 -6.94
C VAL A 86 7.78 1.01 -5.72
N PHE A 87 8.47 0.95 -4.59
CA PHE A 87 7.91 0.52 -3.30
C PHE A 87 7.63 1.74 -2.43
N GLY A 88 6.56 1.67 -1.64
CA GLY A 88 6.31 2.64 -0.58
C GLY A 88 7.06 2.26 0.70
N CYS A 89 7.11 3.20 1.63
CA CYS A 89 7.55 2.94 3.00
C CYS A 89 6.88 3.89 3.98
N TRP A 90 6.84 3.52 5.25
CA TRP A 90 6.41 4.41 6.32
C TRP A 90 7.42 5.54 6.54
N PHE A 91 6.93 6.78 6.63
CA PHE A 91 7.71 7.93 7.07
C PHE A 91 7.62 8.09 8.60
N ASP A 92 6.40 7.95 9.13
CA ASP A 92 6.06 7.87 10.55
C ASP A 92 4.81 6.98 10.71
N ASN A 93 4.17 6.96 11.88
CA ASN A 93 2.98 6.11 12.11
C ASN A 93 1.71 6.56 11.35
N GLN A 94 1.69 7.76 10.78
CA GLN A 94 0.51 8.34 10.11
C GLN A 94 0.77 8.73 8.65
N HIS A 95 2.00 8.64 8.17
CA HIS A 95 2.39 9.08 6.85
C HIS A 95 3.27 8.06 6.12
N LEU A 96 3.06 7.97 4.81
CA LEU A 96 3.78 7.10 3.90
C LEU A 96 4.55 7.91 2.86
N LEU A 97 5.68 7.40 2.41
CA LEU A 97 6.33 7.83 1.19
C LEU A 97 5.83 6.98 0.01
N CYS A 98 5.42 7.67 -1.04
CA CYS A 98 4.85 7.13 -2.27
C CYS A 98 5.53 7.86 -3.46
N GLY A 99 5.67 7.20 -4.60
CA GLY A 99 6.51 7.68 -5.70
C GLY A 99 5.91 7.47 -7.08
N GLU A 100 6.32 8.35 -8.00
CA GLU A 100 5.96 8.28 -9.40
C GLU A 100 7.19 8.47 -10.28
N LEU A 101 7.44 7.50 -11.18
CA LEU A 101 8.36 7.66 -12.29
C LEU A 101 7.55 7.96 -13.56
N SER A 102 7.79 9.15 -14.11
CA SER A 102 7.20 9.60 -15.37
C SER A 102 8.23 9.58 -16.48
N TRP A 103 7.86 9.02 -17.64
CA TRP A 103 8.69 9.00 -18.84
C TRP A 103 8.02 9.78 -19.97
N TRP A 104 8.65 10.86 -20.41
CA TRP A 104 8.15 11.66 -21.53
C TRP A 104 8.81 11.20 -22.83
N MET A 105 8.09 10.38 -23.60
CA MET A 105 8.57 9.78 -24.86
C MET A 105 8.97 10.81 -25.94
N ASN A 106 8.45 12.04 -25.86
CA ASN A 106 8.72 13.12 -26.81
C ASN A 106 10.02 13.90 -26.51
N GLU A 107 10.48 13.91 -25.26
CA GLU A 107 11.61 14.75 -24.82
C GLU A 107 12.85 13.97 -24.35
N MET A 108 12.81 12.63 -24.37
CA MET A 108 13.85 11.78 -23.75
C MET A 108 14.17 12.18 -22.30
N ALA A 109 13.15 12.65 -21.57
CA ALA A 109 13.26 13.08 -20.19
C ALA A 109 12.51 12.12 -19.26
N SER A 110 13.09 11.84 -18.10
CA SER A 110 12.46 11.13 -17.00
C SER A 110 12.33 12.05 -15.78
N SER A 111 11.24 11.90 -15.03
CA SER A 111 10.98 12.62 -13.79
C SER A 111 10.70 11.61 -12.68
N SER A 112 11.18 11.90 -11.48
CA SER A 112 10.94 11.08 -10.28
C SER A 112 10.31 11.97 -9.22
N ASP A 113 9.01 11.81 -9.03
CA ASP A 113 8.25 12.57 -8.06
C ASP A 113 8.09 11.75 -6.78
N ILE A 114 8.32 12.38 -5.62
CA ILE A 114 8.11 11.78 -4.30
C ILE A 114 7.02 12.55 -3.58
N TYR A 115 6.08 11.83 -3.00
CA TYR A 115 4.95 12.35 -2.26
C TYR A 115 4.93 11.79 -0.84
N ILE A 116 4.42 12.60 0.09
CA ILE A 116 3.94 12.16 1.40
C ILE A 116 2.44 11.89 1.28
N CYS A 117 2.02 10.70 1.67
CA CYS A 117 0.65 10.22 1.66
C CYS A 117 0.15 10.05 3.11
N CYS A 118 -1.02 10.60 3.47
CA CYS A 118 -1.63 10.36 4.80
C CYS A 118 -2.24 8.96 4.87
N ALA A 119 -1.94 8.21 5.93
CA ALA A 119 -2.31 6.82 6.13
C ALA A 119 -3.78 6.64 6.57
N ASP A 120 -4.28 7.52 7.43
CA ASP A 120 -5.68 7.55 7.89
C ASP A 120 -6.23 8.98 7.77
N PRO A 121 -6.62 9.39 6.55
CA PRO A 121 -7.21 10.69 6.36
C PRO A 121 -8.64 10.69 6.93
N ASP A 122 -8.99 11.71 7.72
CA ASP A 122 -10.37 11.99 8.15
C ASP A 122 -11.29 12.43 6.98
N THR A 123 -11.10 11.86 5.79
CA THR A 123 -11.84 12.18 4.58
C THR A 123 -13.07 11.29 4.44
N VAL A 124 -14.06 11.79 3.71
CA VAL A 124 -15.32 11.07 3.46
C VAL A 124 -15.10 9.79 2.62
N SER A 125 -13.95 9.64 1.94
CA SER A 125 -13.66 8.50 1.07
C SER A 125 -12.23 7.98 1.24
N PRO A 126 -12.05 6.75 1.75
CA PRO A 126 -10.77 6.04 1.81
C PRO A 126 -10.06 5.86 0.45
N ASN A 127 -10.81 6.02 -0.65
CA ASN A 127 -10.27 5.91 -2.01
C ASN A 127 -9.60 7.20 -2.50
N THR A 128 -9.74 8.32 -1.77
CA THR A 128 -9.14 9.61 -2.14
C THR A 128 -7.94 9.86 -1.24
N PRO A 129 -6.70 9.63 -1.72
CA PRO A 129 -5.53 9.88 -0.90
C PRO A 129 -5.34 11.37 -0.63
N VAL A 130 -4.92 11.69 0.59
CA VAL A 130 -4.38 13.01 0.93
C VAL A 130 -2.88 12.98 0.68
N ILE A 131 -2.42 13.69 -0.34
CA ILE A 131 -1.03 13.69 -0.80
C ILE A 131 -0.41 15.08 -0.78
N MET A 132 0.89 15.14 -0.48
CA MET A 132 1.70 16.35 -0.52
C MET A 132 2.99 16.07 -1.31
N PRO A 133 3.31 16.84 -2.36
CA PRO A 133 4.57 16.67 -3.09
C PRO A 133 5.75 17.10 -2.23
N LEU A 134 6.80 16.28 -2.20
CA LEU A 134 8.03 16.55 -1.46
C LEU A 134 9.20 16.87 -2.39
N PHE A 135 9.28 16.19 -3.54
CA PHE A 135 10.35 16.37 -4.52
C PHE A 135 9.85 16.09 -5.94
N ARG A 136 10.43 16.79 -6.92
CA ARG A 136 10.24 16.62 -8.36
C ARG A 136 11.53 16.91 -9.11
#